data_AF-A0A090WWM0-F1
#
_entry.id   AF-A0A090WWM0-F1
#
_cell.length_a   1.000
_cell.length_b   1.000
_cell.length_c   1.000
_cell.angle_alpha   90.00
_cell.angle_beta   90.00
_cell.angle_gamma   90.00
#
_symmetry.space_group_name_H-M   'P 1'
#
loop_
_entity.id
_entity.type
_entity.pdbx_description
1 polymer ?
#
loop_
_entity_poly.entity_id
_entity_poly.type
_entity_poly.pdbx_seq_one_letter_code
_entity_poly.pdbx_strand_id
1 'polypeptide(L)'
;MNITIPEEVFGIKKWEATVVRNYNVASFIKEFVVEIPEDMGYKAGGYIQIEIPPCEIKYSDIDITAHPEEHETPDKFQAEWDKFGLWPLVMKNTETVERAYSMASYPAEGREIMLNVRIATPPWDRSKNGWMDVNPGVASSYIFAQKPGDKVTISGPYGEFFINESESEMLYVGGGAGMAPSVRIYTTCLKQ
;
A
#
# COMPACT_ATOMS: atom_id res chain seq x y z
N MET A 1 -26.76 -28.72 -3.97
CA MET A 1 -25.46 -28.07 -3.73
C MET A 1 -25.78 -26.82 -2.91
N ASN A 2 -25.57 -26.87 -1.59
CA ASN A 2 -25.81 -25.71 -0.71
C ASN A 2 -24.49 -24.95 -0.61
N ILE A 3 -24.40 -23.80 -1.29
CA ILE A 3 -23.26 -22.89 -1.20
C ILE A 3 -23.61 -21.89 -0.11
N THR A 4 -22.90 -21.96 1.02
CA THR A 4 -23.04 -21.01 2.12
C THR A 4 -21.99 -19.93 1.94
N ILE A 5 -22.41 -18.69 1.67
CA ILE A 5 -21.52 -17.54 1.50
C ILE A 5 -21.47 -16.80 2.84
N PRO A 6 -20.27 -16.55 3.42
CA PRO A 6 -20.14 -15.75 4.64
C PRO A 6 -20.75 -14.36 4.46
N GLU A 7 -21.43 -13.83 5.48
CA GLU A 7 -22.00 -12.47 5.45
C GLU A 7 -20.96 -11.38 5.15
N GLU A 8 -19.69 -11.63 5.51
CA GLU A 8 -18.55 -10.74 5.25
C GLU A 8 -18.34 -10.48 3.74
N VAL A 9 -18.78 -11.39 2.86
CA VAL A 9 -18.71 -11.22 1.40
C VAL A 9 -19.77 -10.23 0.89
N PHE A 10 -20.89 -10.06 1.61
CA PHE A 10 -21.96 -9.12 1.23
C PHE A 10 -21.64 -7.66 1.59
N GLY A 11 -20.62 -7.43 2.44
CA GLY A 11 -20.17 -6.10 2.84
C GLY A 11 -19.24 -5.41 1.84
N ILE A 12 -18.80 -6.12 0.79
CA ILE A 12 -17.82 -5.59 -0.17
C ILE A 12 -18.48 -4.50 -1.02
N LYS A 13 -17.97 -3.28 -0.92
CA LYS A 13 -18.35 -2.17 -1.81
C LYS A 13 -17.12 -1.62 -2.51
N LYS A 14 -17.37 -0.88 -3.60
CA LYS A 14 -16.36 -0.06 -4.27
C LYS A 14 -16.57 1.40 -3.87
N TRP A 15 -15.50 2.10 -3.57
CA TRP A 15 -15.49 3.53 -3.26
C TRP A 15 -14.46 4.24 -4.11
N GLU A 16 -14.79 5.48 -4.48
CA GLU A 16 -13.80 6.44 -4.98
C GLU A 16 -13.18 7.13 -3.76
N ALA A 17 -11.91 6.82 -3.49
CA ALA A 17 -11.14 7.41 -2.40
C ALA A 17 -10.28 8.57 -2.91
N THR A 18 -10.02 9.54 -2.04
CA THR A 18 -9.16 10.69 -2.35
C THR A 18 -7.82 10.51 -1.66
N VAL A 19 -6.72 10.69 -2.39
CA VAL A 19 -5.36 10.60 -1.83
C VAL A 19 -5.14 11.80 -0.92
N VAL A 20 -4.83 11.54 0.35
CA VAL A 20 -4.56 12.59 1.35
C VAL A 20 -3.06 12.84 1.46
N ARG A 21 -2.26 11.76 1.52
CA ARG A 21 -0.80 11.81 1.64
C ARG A 21 -0.15 10.60 0.98
N ASN A 22 1.08 10.78 0.49
CA ASN A 22 1.84 9.75 -0.21
C ASN A 22 3.36 9.92 0.00
N TYR A 23 3.81 9.93 1.25
CA TYR A 23 5.21 10.18 1.60
C TYR A 23 6.04 8.91 1.65
N ASN A 24 7.35 9.01 1.39
CA ASN A 24 8.28 7.91 1.63
C ASN A 24 8.58 7.78 3.13
N VAL A 25 8.41 6.56 3.65
CA VAL A 25 8.84 6.15 5.00
C VAL A 25 10.12 5.30 4.95
N ALA A 26 10.45 4.78 3.77
CA ALA A 26 11.73 4.15 3.49
C ALA A 26 12.13 4.35 2.02
N SER A 27 13.34 3.91 1.67
CA SER A 27 13.93 3.97 0.32
C SER A 27 12.96 3.51 -0.78
N PHE A 28 12.21 2.45 -0.49
CA PHE A 28 11.33 1.77 -1.45
C PHE A 28 9.92 1.59 -0.91
N ILE A 29 9.54 2.27 0.18
CA ILE A 29 8.23 2.13 0.82
C ILE A 29 7.61 3.51 1.04
N LYS A 30 6.36 3.65 0.60
CA LYS A 30 5.52 4.81 0.87
C LYS A 30 4.43 4.49 1.86
N GLU A 31 4.14 5.46 2.70
CA GLU A 31 2.88 5.55 3.43
C GLU A 31 1.88 6.24 2.51
N PHE A 32 0.94 5.45 2.01
CA PHE A 32 -0.13 5.89 1.13
C PHE A 32 -1.42 5.95 1.93
N VAL A 33 -1.98 7.15 2.10
CA VAL A 33 -3.23 7.34 2.84
C VAL A 33 -4.29 7.93 1.95
N VAL A 34 -5.44 7.28 1.98
CA VAL A 34 -6.62 7.64 1.20
C VAL A 34 -7.81 7.83 2.13
N GLU A 35 -8.65 8.80 1.81
CA GLU A 35 -9.91 9.05 2.51
C GLU A 35 -11.08 8.55 1.67
N ILE A 36 -11.98 7.78 2.30
CA ILE A 36 -13.24 7.34 1.70
C ILE A 36 -14.43 8.18 2.17
N PRO A 37 -15.49 8.31 1.35
CA PRO A 37 -16.64 9.16 1.68
C PRO A 37 -17.46 8.67 2.87
N GLU A 38 -17.46 7.36 3.13
CA GLU A 38 -18.21 6.70 4.19
C GLU A 38 -17.30 5.77 4.99
N ASP A 39 -17.61 5.50 6.25
CA ASP A 39 -16.84 4.55 7.04
C ASP A 39 -17.04 3.11 6.52
N MET A 40 -15.93 2.39 6.31
CA MET A 40 -15.94 1.03 5.79
C MET A 40 -16.29 -0.01 6.88
N GLY A 41 -16.15 0.34 8.17
CA GLY A 41 -16.46 -0.57 9.28
C GLY A 41 -15.61 -1.85 9.27
N TYR A 42 -14.33 -1.74 8.91
CA TYR A 42 -13.43 -2.88 8.74
C TYR A 42 -12.90 -3.40 10.09
N LYS A 43 -12.43 -4.66 10.12
CA LYS A 43 -11.71 -5.25 11.27
C LYS A 43 -10.21 -5.13 11.07
N ALA A 44 -9.46 -4.96 12.17
CA ALA A 44 -8.00 -4.96 12.13
C ALA A 44 -7.47 -6.29 11.53
N GLY A 45 -6.49 -6.19 10.64
CA GLY A 45 -5.97 -7.34 9.87
C GLY A 45 -6.65 -7.55 8.50
N GLY A 46 -7.63 -6.71 8.15
CA GLY A 46 -8.20 -6.66 6.82
C GLY A 46 -7.27 -6.09 5.74
N TYR A 47 -7.65 -6.28 4.49
CA TYR A 47 -7.02 -5.71 3.31
C TYR A 47 -8.07 -5.12 2.37
N ILE A 48 -7.64 -4.17 1.54
CA ILE A 48 -8.45 -3.61 0.46
C ILE A 48 -7.83 -3.96 -0.88
N GLN A 49 -8.60 -3.89 -1.95
CA GLN A 49 -8.09 -3.97 -3.31
C GLN A 49 -8.16 -2.60 -3.96
N ILE A 50 -7.08 -2.19 -4.62
CA ILE A 50 -7.02 -0.98 -5.42
C ILE A 50 -7.16 -1.39 -6.88
N GLU A 51 -8.03 -0.70 -7.60
CA GLU A 51 -8.20 -0.83 -9.05
C GLU A 51 -7.28 0.17 -9.77
N ILE A 52 -6.44 -0.34 -10.66
CA ILE A 52 -5.46 0.43 -11.41
C ILE A 52 -5.91 0.50 -12.87
N PRO A 53 -6.25 1.69 -13.38
CA PRO A 53 -6.63 1.86 -14.78
C PRO A 53 -5.43 1.71 -15.72
N PRO A 54 -5.68 1.60 -17.04
CA PRO A 54 -4.63 1.72 -18.05
C PRO A 54 -3.87 3.04 -17.89
N CYS A 55 -2.56 2.97 -17.69
CA CYS A 55 -1.72 4.14 -17.45
C CYS A 55 -0.27 3.90 -17.88
N GLU A 56 0.43 5.00 -18.17
CA GLU A 56 1.87 5.02 -18.38
C GLU A 56 2.48 5.94 -17.33
N ILE A 57 3.37 5.40 -16.50
CA ILE A 57 4.00 6.09 -15.39
C ILE A 57 5.50 6.11 -15.60
N LYS A 58 6.09 7.31 -15.62
CA LYS A 58 7.54 7.50 -15.64
C LYS A 58 8.03 7.68 -14.22
N TYR A 59 9.10 6.97 -13.87
CA TYR A 59 9.67 7.08 -12.52
C TYR A 59 10.26 8.46 -12.26
N SER A 60 10.63 9.20 -13.31
CA SER A 60 11.02 10.62 -13.24
C SER A 60 9.98 11.55 -12.62
N ASP A 61 8.71 11.18 -12.70
CA ASP A 61 7.59 12.03 -12.28
C ASP A 61 7.10 11.67 -10.86
N ILE A 62 7.67 10.62 -10.27
CA ILE A 62 7.36 10.13 -8.93
C ILE A 62 7.98 11.08 -7.90
N ASP A 63 7.14 11.59 -7.00
CA ASP A 63 7.59 12.31 -5.82
C ASP A 63 8.07 11.31 -4.77
N ILE A 64 9.32 11.42 -4.31
CA ILE A 64 9.92 10.55 -3.29
C ILE A 64 10.16 11.26 -1.97
N THR A 65 9.51 12.41 -1.75
CA THR A 65 9.64 13.22 -0.54
C THR A 65 9.44 12.36 0.71
N ALA A 66 10.43 12.44 1.61
CA ALA A 66 10.43 11.73 2.88
C ALA A 66 9.35 12.29 3.82
N HIS A 67 8.80 11.44 4.70
CA HIS A 67 7.79 11.86 5.68
C HIS A 67 8.37 12.92 6.63
N PRO A 68 7.77 14.11 6.72
CA PRO A 68 8.36 15.28 7.40
C PRO A 68 8.52 15.10 8.91
N GLU A 69 7.71 14.23 9.53
CA GLU A 69 7.81 13.96 10.98
C GLU A 69 8.78 12.81 11.31
N GLU A 70 9.08 11.92 10.36
CA GLU A 70 9.92 10.74 10.60
C GLU A 70 11.37 10.95 10.14
N HIS A 71 11.62 11.96 9.30
CA HIS A 71 12.92 12.19 8.67
C HIS A 71 13.32 13.66 8.67
N GLU A 72 14.60 13.91 8.92
CA GLU A 72 15.17 15.26 9.04
C GLU A 72 15.22 16.02 7.72
N THR A 73 15.34 15.32 6.59
CA THR A 73 15.43 15.93 5.26
C THR A 73 14.47 15.29 4.26
N PRO A 74 13.82 16.07 3.39
CA PRO A 74 12.84 15.57 2.41
C PRO A 74 13.47 14.71 1.31
N ASP A 75 14.77 14.87 1.06
CA ASP A 75 15.55 14.25 -0.03
C ASP A 75 16.30 12.97 0.41
N LYS A 76 16.09 12.50 1.64
CA LYS A 76 16.83 11.37 2.26
C LYS A 76 16.93 10.12 1.39
N PHE A 77 15.93 9.83 0.57
CA PHE A 77 15.85 8.62 -0.26
C PHE A 77 16.35 8.80 -1.70
N GLN A 78 16.66 10.04 -2.10
CA GLN A 78 17.09 10.34 -3.46
C GLN A 78 18.41 9.67 -3.82
N ALA A 79 19.36 9.62 -2.88
CA ALA A 79 20.66 9.00 -3.08
C ALA A 79 20.56 7.51 -3.47
N GLU A 80 19.58 6.79 -2.94
CA GLU A 80 19.36 5.38 -3.28
C GLU A 80 18.70 5.23 -4.66
N TRP A 81 17.73 6.09 -4.98
CA TRP A 81 17.10 6.12 -6.30
C TRP A 81 18.10 6.46 -7.41
N ASP A 82 19.02 7.39 -7.15
CA ASP A 82 20.12 7.75 -8.04
C ASP A 82 21.11 6.60 -8.18
N LYS A 83 21.57 6.03 -7.06
CA LYS A 83 22.55 4.94 -7.04
C LYS A 83 22.07 3.72 -7.82
N PHE A 84 20.79 3.38 -7.69
CA PHE A 84 20.21 2.24 -8.37
C PHE A 84 19.63 2.60 -9.75
N GLY A 85 19.69 3.86 -10.19
CA GLY A 85 19.24 4.28 -11.52
C GLY A 85 17.75 3.98 -11.75
N LEU A 86 16.89 4.36 -10.82
CA LEU A 86 15.45 4.11 -10.90
C LEU A 86 14.69 5.07 -11.82
N TRP A 87 15.17 6.31 -11.96
CA TRP A 87 14.50 7.37 -12.73
C TRP A 87 14.21 7.04 -14.20
N PRO A 88 15.06 6.31 -14.94
CA PRO A 88 14.79 5.95 -16.33
C PRO A 88 13.70 4.90 -16.52
N LEU A 89 13.21 4.27 -15.43
CA LEU A 89 12.19 3.24 -15.53
C LEU A 89 10.84 3.83 -15.94
N VAL A 90 10.14 3.10 -16.81
CA VAL A 90 8.78 3.45 -17.26
C VAL A 90 7.91 2.23 -17.09
N MET A 91 6.80 2.40 -16.36
CA MET A 91 5.77 1.39 -16.24
C MET A 91 4.67 1.69 -17.25
N LYS A 92 4.29 0.67 -18.03
CA LYS A 92 3.17 0.76 -18.98
C LYS A 92 2.14 -0.30 -18.66
N ASN A 93 0.88 0.10 -18.62
CA ASN A 93 -0.23 -0.79 -18.38
C ASN A 93 -1.39 -0.43 -19.30
N THR A 94 -1.89 -1.41 -20.05
CA THR A 94 -2.97 -1.23 -21.03
C THR A 94 -4.32 -1.79 -20.55
N GLU A 95 -4.33 -2.49 -19.43
CA GLU A 95 -5.51 -3.20 -18.91
C GLU A 95 -5.85 -2.72 -17.50
N THR A 96 -7.11 -2.81 -17.09
CA THR A 96 -7.46 -2.57 -15.69
C THR A 96 -7.02 -3.75 -14.85
N VAL A 97 -6.23 -3.50 -13.81
CA VAL A 97 -5.77 -4.56 -12.89
C VAL A 97 -6.15 -4.23 -11.45
N GLU A 98 -6.52 -5.23 -10.68
CA GLU A 98 -6.82 -5.08 -9.25
C GLU A 98 -5.69 -5.71 -8.41
N ARG A 99 -5.29 -5.04 -7.32
CA ARG A 99 -4.28 -5.56 -6.38
C ARG A 99 -4.65 -5.31 -4.94
N ALA A 100 -4.42 -6.34 -4.11
CA ALA A 100 -4.66 -6.31 -2.68
C ALA A 100 -3.52 -5.62 -1.91
N TYR A 101 -3.89 -4.79 -0.95
CA TYR A 101 -2.99 -4.13 0.00
C TYR A 101 -3.58 -4.21 1.42
N SER A 102 -2.78 -4.69 2.36
CA SER A 102 -3.17 -4.80 3.77
C SER A 102 -3.33 -3.42 4.39
N MET A 103 -4.41 -3.25 5.16
CA MET A 103 -4.68 -2.01 5.86
C MET A 103 -3.68 -1.86 7.01
N ALA A 104 -2.98 -0.74 7.01
CA ALA A 104 -2.10 -0.28 8.08
C ALA A 104 -2.80 0.72 9.01
N SER A 105 -4.10 0.90 8.87
CA SER A 105 -4.96 1.68 9.75
C SER A 105 -5.74 0.75 10.69
N TYR A 106 -6.21 1.27 11.84
CA TYR A 106 -7.08 0.53 12.76
C TYR A 106 -8.52 1.07 12.70
N PRO A 107 -9.55 0.26 13.03
CA PRO A 107 -10.95 0.62 12.76
C PRO A 107 -11.41 1.98 13.32
N ALA A 108 -10.79 2.48 14.39
CA ALA A 108 -11.14 3.78 14.98
C ALA A 108 -10.57 4.99 14.21
N GLU A 109 -9.70 4.79 13.21
CA GLU A 109 -9.29 5.84 12.25
C GLU A 109 -10.38 6.14 11.21
N GLY A 110 -11.44 5.31 11.18
CA GLY A 110 -12.67 5.57 10.43
C GLY A 110 -12.47 5.63 8.93
N ARG A 111 -12.48 6.85 8.37
CA ARG A 111 -12.50 7.12 6.92
C ARG A 111 -11.13 7.20 6.27
N GLU A 112 -10.07 7.37 7.05
CA GLU A 112 -8.71 7.34 6.53
C GLU A 112 -8.17 5.92 6.53
N ILE A 113 -7.77 5.45 5.36
CA ILE A 113 -7.15 4.15 5.15
C ILE A 113 -5.69 4.37 4.83
N MET A 114 -4.84 3.86 5.70
CA MET A 114 -3.39 3.91 5.55
C MET A 114 -2.89 2.58 5.00
N LEU A 115 -1.99 2.64 4.02
CA LEU A 115 -1.33 1.49 3.40
C LEU A 115 0.18 1.72 3.35
N ASN A 116 0.96 0.66 3.59
CA ASN A 116 2.40 0.67 3.31
C ASN A 116 2.66 -0.07 2.00
N VAL A 117 3.03 0.69 0.96
CA VAL A 117 3.24 0.16 -0.38
C VAL A 117 4.72 0.14 -0.68
N ARG A 118 5.24 -1.05 -0.97
CA ARG A 118 6.61 -1.20 -1.48
C ARG A 118 6.61 -1.11 -3.00
N ILE A 119 7.52 -0.31 -3.56
CA ILE A 119 7.72 -0.27 -5.01
C ILE A 119 8.33 -1.58 -5.51
N ALA A 120 7.65 -2.24 -6.45
CA ALA A 120 8.10 -3.46 -7.07
C ALA A 120 8.87 -3.10 -8.35
N THR A 121 10.14 -2.74 -8.17
CA THR A 121 11.07 -2.52 -9.29
C THR A 121 11.35 -3.84 -10.02
N PRO A 122 11.78 -3.80 -11.29
CA PRO A 122 12.28 -4.99 -11.98
C PRO A 122 13.34 -5.73 -11.16
N PRO A 123 13.53 -7.05 -11.36
CA PRO A 123 14.64 -7.74 -10.72
C PRO A 123 15.98 -7.18 -11.20
N TRP A 124 16.97 -7.15 -10.29
CA TRP A 124 18.33 -6.71 -10.63
C TRP A 124 19.09 -7.82 -11.36
N ASP A 125 19.57 -7.53 -12.56
CA ASP A 125 20.41 -8.40 -13.35
C ASP A 125 21.89 -8.12 -13.02
N ARG A 126 22.51 -9.05 -12.28
CA ARG A 126 23.92 -8.97 -11.92
C ARG A 126 24.86 -9.05 -13.12
N SER A 127 24.45 -9.66 -14.23
CA SER A 127 25.28 -9.81 -15.42
C SER A 127 25.40 -8.52 -16.22
N LYS A 128 24.30 -7.75 -16.28
CA LYS A 128 24.24 -6.42 -16.90
C LYS A 128 24.61 -5.30 -15.94
N ASN A 129 24.73 -5.60 -14.64
CA ASN A 129 24.86 -4.63 -13.56
C ASN A 129 23.78 -3.53 -13.64
N GLY A 130 22.54 -3.95 -13.85
CA GLY A 130 21.40 -3.06 -14.07
C GLY A 130 20.06 -3.78 -13.89
N TRP A 131 18.98 -3.09 -14.22
CA TRP A 131 17.63 -3.67 -14.16
C TRP A 131 17.37 -4.60 -15.36
N MET A 132 16.59 -5.65 -15.13
CA MET A 132 16.05 -6.44 -16.23
C MET A 132 15.11 -5.60 -17.10
N ASP A 133 15.10 -5.86 -18.40
CA ASP A 133 14.22 -5.23 -19.40
C ASP A 133 12.78 -5.77 -19.30
N VAL A 134 12.18 -5.69 -18.12
CA VAL A 134 10.82 -6.12 -17.81
C VAL A 134 10.02 -4.95 -17.25
N ASN A 135 8.71 -4.97 -17.49
CA ASN A 135 7.82 -3.93 -17.00
C ASN A 135 7.87 -3.88 -15.46
N PRO A 136 8.07 -2.69 -14.84
CA PRO A 136 7.95 -2.54 -13.39
C PRO A 136 6.57 -2.93 -12.86
N GLY A 137 6.46 -3.14 -11.55
CA GLY A 137 5.23 -3.58 -10.92
C GLY A 137 4.10 -2.55 -11.02
N VAL A 138 3.15 -2.83 -11.93
CA VAL A 138 2.02 -1.98 -12.32
C VAL A 138 1.35 -1.25 -11.15
N ALA A 139 0.83 -1.99 -10.16
CA ALA A 139 0.08 -1.40 -9.07
C ALA A 139 0.93 -0.52 -8.16
N SER A 140 2.14 -0.98 -7.84
CA SER A 140 3.05 -0.21 -6.98
C SER A 140 3.54 1.06 -7.66
N SER A 141 3.83 1.01 -8.97
CA SER A 141 4.24 2.20 -9.74
C SER A 141 3.09 3.21 -9.85
N TYR A 142 1.86 2.72 -10.07
CA TYR A 142 0.67 3.58 -10.11
C TYR A 142 0.44 4.31 -8.78
N ILE A 143 0.52 3.60 -7.64
CA ILE A 143 0.34 4.20 -6.31
C ILE A 143 1.46 5.21 -6.00
N PHE A 144 2.71 4.89 -6.35
CA PHE A 144 3.83 5.81 -6.13
C PHE A 144 3.71 7.11 -6.92
N ALA A 145 3.02 7.10 -8.05
CA ALA A 145 2.81 8.29 -8.87
C ALA A 145 1.64 9.18 -8.40
N GLN A 146 0.77 8.69 -7.52
CA GLN A 146 -0.37 9.47 -7.03
C GLN A 146 0.09 10.63 -6.15
N LYS A 147 -0.64 11.73 -6.22
CA LYS A 147 -0.41 12.95 -5.43
C LYS A 147 -1.62 13.27 -4.58
N PRO A 148 -1.46 14.04 -3.49
CA PRO A 148 -2.59 14.52 -2.71
C PRO A 148 -3.64 15.19 -3.60
N GLY A 149 -4.89 14.79 -3.45
CA GLY A 149 -6.04 15.22 -4.25
C GLY A 149 -6.43 14.28 -5.39
N ASP A 150 -5.57 13.33 -5.78
CA ASP A 150 -5.90 12.36 -6.81
C ASP A 150 -7.01 11.39 -6.36
N LYS A 151 -7.76 10.86 -7.33
CA LYS A 151 -8.85 9.89 -7.10
C LYS A 151 -8.38 8.48 -7.42
N VAL A 152 -8.60 7.57 -6.49
CA VAL A 152 -8.30 6.13 -6.66
C VAL A 152 -9.53 5.29 -6.32
N THR A 153 -9.74 4.21 -7.07
CA THR A 153 -10.86 3.30 -6.82
C THR A 153 -10.39 2.18 -5.90
N ILE A 154 -11.08 1.99 -4.78
CA ILE A 154 -10.78 0.93 -3.82
C ILE A 154 -12.01 0.05 -3.59
N SER A 155 -11.78 -1.21 -3.21
CA SER A 155 -12.83 -2.13 -2.80
C SER A 155 -12.47 -2.91 -1.56
N GLY A 156 -13.47 -3.27 -0.76
CA GLY A 156 -13.28 -3.97 0.50
C GLY A 156 -14.46 -3.81 1.46
N PRO A 157 -14.28 -4.12 2.75
CA PRO A 157 -13.07 -4.71 3.33
C PRO A 157 -13.02 -6.23 3.06
N TYR A 158 -11.82 -6.75 2.83
CA TYR A 158 -11.55 -8.20 2.80
C TYR A 158 -10.73 -8.58 4.03
N GLY A 159 -10.73 -9.85 4.46
CA GLY A 159 -9.82 -10.30 5.52
C GLY A 159 -10.09 -11.71 6.01
N GLU A 160 -9.00 -12.43 6.30
CA GLU A 160 -9.04 -13.72 7.03
C GLU A 160 -8.06 -13.72 8.21
N PHE A 161 -7.27 -12.64 8.39
CA PHE A 161 -6.19 -12.56 9.36
C PHE A 161 -6.60 -11.70 10.57
N PHE A 162 -7.54 -12.23 11.35
CA PHE A 162 -8.05 -11.56 12.54
C PHE A 162 -7.28 -12.00 13.80
N ILE A 163 -7.28 -11.13 14.81
CA ILE A 163 -6.75 -11.47 16.13
C ILE A 163 -7.56 -12.65 16.69
N ASN A 164 -6.86 -13.66 17.17
CA ASN A 164 -7.50 -14.71 17.94
C ASN A 164 -7.69 -14.21 19.38
N GLU A 165 -8.93 -14.16 19.86
CA GLU A 165 -9.25 -13.74 21.22
C GLU A 165 -8.79 -14.80 22.22
N SER A 166 -7.60 -14.62 22.78
CA SER A 166 -7.07 -15.49 23.83
C SER A 166 -6.14 -14.72 24.78
N GLU A 167 -5.94 -15.26 25.99
CA GLU A 167 -4.97 -14.73 26.97
C GLU A 167 -3.52 -15.20 26.70
N SER A 168 -3.27 -15.82 25.54
CA SER A 168 -1.94 -16.32 25.21
C SER A 168 -0.99 -15.18 24.84
N GLU A 169 0.30 -15.36 25.13
CA GLU A 169 1.34 -14.44 24.66
C GLU A 169 1.35 -14.38 23.12
N MET A 170 1.31 -13.17 22.56
CA MET A 170 1.29 -12.95 21.12
C MET A 170 2.67 -12.52 20.62
N LEU A 171 3.30 -13.33 19.77
CA LEU A 171 4.56 -13.01 19.11
C LEU A 171 4.32 -12.55 17.67
N TYR A 172 4.66 -11.29 17.37
CA TYR A 172 4.58 -10.74 16.02
C TYR A 172 5.95 -10.73 15.36
N VAL A 173 6.03 -11.20 14.11
CA VAL A 173 7.25 -11.15 13.29
C VAL A 173 6.92 -10.43 11.99
N GLY A 174 7.53 -9.25 11.78
CA GLY A 174 7.29 -8.41 10.61
C GLY A 174 8.59 -7.94 9.97
N GLY A 175 8.58 -7.76 8.64
CA GLY A 175 9.72 -7.24 7.87
C GLY A 175 9.28 -6.60 6.56
N GLY A 176 9.91 -5.48 6.19
CA GLY A 176 9.55 -4.72 4.99
C GLY A 176 8.10 -4.21 5.03
N ALA A 177 7.34 -4.44 3.94
CA ALA A 177 5.93 -4.06 3.90
C ALA A 177 5.06 -4.83 4.91
N GLY A 178 5.52 -5.99 5.39
CA GLY A 178 4.85 -6.78 6.43
C GLY A 178 4.81 -6.12 7.81
N MET A 179 5.47 -4.97 8.00
CA MET A 179 5.31 -4.19 9.23
C MET A 179 3.91 -3.57 9.37
N ALA A 180 3.21 -3.29 8.26
CA ALA A 180 1.87 -2.70 8.27
C ALA A 180 0.86 -3.48 9.13
N PRO A 181 0.60 -4.78 8.88
CA PRO A 181 -0.36 -5.54 9.68
C PRO A 181 0.13 -5.77 11.11
N SER A 182 1.42 -6.07 11.32
CA SER A 182 1.96 -6.43 12.64
C SER A 182 1.95 -5.27 13.64
N VAL A 183 2.38 -4.07 13.23
CA VAL A 183 2.42 -2.89 14.13
C VAL A 183 1.02 -2.49 14.58
N ARG A 184 0.01 -2.75 13.75
CA ARG A 184 -1.35 -2.23 13.96
C ARG A 184 -2.25 -3.18 14.70
N ILE A 185 -2.07 -4.48 14.53
CA ILE A 185 -2.62 -5.47 15.46
C ILE A 185 -2.12 -5.16 16.89
N TYR A 186 -0.83 -4.91 17.05
CA TYR A 186 -0.25 -4.51 18.34
C TYR A 186 -0.84 -3.19 18.88
N THR A 187 -1.00 -2.17 18.03
CA THR A 187 -1.61 -0.88 18.44
C THR A 187 -3.08 -1.05 18.85
N THR A 188 -3.82 -1.94 18.19
CA THR A 188 -5.22 -2.24 18.53
C THR A 188 -5.32 -2.93 19.90
N CYS A 189 -4.42 -3.87 20.20
CA CYS A 189 -4.36 -4.51 21.52
C CYS A 189 -4.01 -3.55 22.66
N LEU A 190 -3.20 -2.50 22.41
CA LEU A 190 -2.78 -1.54 23.43
C LEU A 190 -3.76 -0.37 23.65
N LYS A 191 -4.67 -0.12 22.70
CA LYS A 191 -5.65 0.97 22.76
C LYS A 191 -7.06 0.52 23.16
N GLN A 192 -7.28 -0.78 23.35
CA GLN A 192 -8.44 -1.33 24.06
C GLN A 192 -8.19 -1.31 25.57
#